data_AF-A0A935HXM4-F1
#
_entry.id   AF-A0A935HXM4-F1
#
_cell.length_a   1.000
_cell.length_b   1.000
_cell.length_c   1.000
_cell.angle_alpha   90.00
_cell.angle_beta   90.00
_cell.angle_gamma   90.00
#
_symmetry.space_group_name_H-M   'P 1'
#
loop_
_entity.id
_entity.type
_entity.pdbx_description
1 polymer ?
#
loop_
_entity_poly.entity_id
_entity_poly.type
_entity_poly.pdbx_seq_one_letter_code
_entity_poly.pdbx_strand_id
1 'polypeptide(L)'
;MNNIADVTFTGETPQSYFGTSVSKAGDLNGDGYDDVIVGASQYSSGTGRAYIFYGGLSMNNVADVTMTGESANNLFGVYVSSAGDVNGDGYDDVIIGAVGYNNEPGRGTFFMEVRQWIMLQNEL
;
A
#
# COMPACT_ATOMS: atom_id res chain seq x y z
N MET A 1 -19.83 -9.77 19.10
CA MET A 1 -19.45 -8.79 18.06
C MET A 1 -20.33 -7.57 18.24
N ASN A 2 -19.73 -6.40 18.48
CA ASN A 2 -20.44 -5.12 18.36
C ASN A 2 -20.24 -4.60 16.94
N ASN A 3 -21.03 -3.60 16.53
CA ASN A 3 -20.90 -2.97 15.22
C ASN A 3 -20.10 -1.65 15.31
N ILE A 4 -19.17 -1.60 16.26
CA ILE A 4 -18.28 -0.45 16.47
C ILE A 4 -16.95 -0.85 15.84
N ALA A 5 -16.44 -0.02 14.93
CA ALA A 5 -15.12 -0.24 14.36
C ALA A 5 -14.06 -0.06 15.45
N ASP A 6 -13.13 -1.00 15.56
CA ASP A 6 -11.99 -0.88 16.48
C ASP A 6 -11.03 0.23 16.04
N VAL A 7 -10.84 0.38 14.72
CA VAL A 7 -10.07 1.46 14.10
C VAL A 7 -10.75 1.92 12.81
N THR A 8 -10.62 3.21 12.48
CA THR A 8 -11.10 3.78 11.20
C THR A 8 -9.96 4.52 10.53
N PHE A 9 -9.59 4.06 9.34
CA PHE A 9 -8.62 4.72 8.47
C PHE A 9 -9.32 5.75 7.59
N THR A 10 -8.69 6.91 7.41
CA THR A 10 -9.24 7.98 6.57
C THR A 10 -8.19 8.39 5.54
N GLY A 11 -8.61 8.53 4.28
CA GLY A 11 -7.73 9.02 3.22
C GLY A 11 -7.38 10.49 3.40
N GLU A 12 -6.17 10.87 3.00
CA GLU A 12 -5.65 12.23 3.18
C GLU A 12 -6.37 13.30 2.36
N THR A 13 -6.87 12.93 1.18
CA THR A 13 -7.47 13.88 0.23
C THR A 13 -8.87 13.42 -0.19
N PRO A 14 -9.84 14.34 -0.30
CA PRO A 14 -11.16 14.04 -0.85
C PRO A 14 -11.03 13.45 -2.26
N GLN A 15 -11.94 12.52 -2.60
CA GLN A 15 -12.01 11.91 -3.93
C GLN A 15 -10.76 11.12 -4.37
N SER A 16 -9.80 10.86 -3.48
CA SER A 16 -8.68 9.94 -3.75
C SER A 16 -9.09 8.48 -3.89
N TYR A 17 -10.34 8.18 -3.53
CA TYR A 17 -10.90 6.84 -3.47
C TYR A 17 -10.08 5.93 -2.54
N PHE A 18 -9.62 6.49 -1.41
CA PHE A 18 -9.06 5.69 -0.32
C PHE A 18 -10.02 4.58 0.09
N GLY A 19 -9.51 3.36 0.18
CA GLY A 19 -10.33 2.15 0.37
C GLY A 19 -10.85 1.55 -0.93
N THR A 20 -10.34 1.95 -2.10
CA THR A 20 -10.67 1.31 -3.41
C THR A 20 -10.37 -0.19 -3.38
N SER A 21 -9.25 -0.56 -2.74
CA SER A 21 -8.82 -1.94 -2.55
C SER A 21 -8.20 -2.07 -1.17
N VAL A 22 -8.47 -3.18 -0.48
CA VAL A 22 -7.93 -3.46 0.86
C VAL A 22 -7.51 -4.93 0.90
N SER A 23 -6.38 -5.23 1.54
CA SER A 23 -5.93 -6.59 1.77
C SER A 23 -5.16 -6.70 3.10
N LYS A 24 -5.13 -7.91 3.67
CA LYS A 24 -4.04 -8.30 4.55
C LYS A 24 -2.73 -8.16 3.78
N ALA A 25 -1.73 -7.53 4.37
CA ALA A 25 -0.41 -7.35 3.78
C ALA A 25 0.59 -8.44 4.22
N GLY A 26 0.35 -9.09 5.37
CA GLY A 26 1.30 -10.00 6.00
C GLY A 26 2.11 -9.26 7.07
N ASP A 27 3.09 -9.91 7.68
CA ASP A 27 3.98 -9.27 8.67
C ASP A 27 5.17 -8.61 7.96
N LEU A 28 5.02 -7.34 7.56
CA LEU A 28 6.04 -6.59 6.82
C LEU A 28 7.11 -6.02 7.77
N ASN A 29 6.76 -5.85 9.04
CA ASN A 29 7.62 -5.21 10.03
C ASN A 29 8.38 -6.20 10.94
N GLY A 30 7.97 -7.48 10.94
CA GLY A 30 8.54 -8.60 11.70
C GLY A 30 8.14 -8.63 13.17
N ASP A 31 7.00 -8.06 13.53
CA ASP A 31 6.53 -7.99 14.92
C ASP A 31 5.60 -9.14 15.33
N GLY A 32 5.30 -10.05 14.39
CA GLY A 32 4.43 -11.20 14.57
C GLY A 32 2.95 -10.91 14.37
N TYR A 33 2.58 -9.71 13.91
CA TYR A 33 1.20 -9.34 13.59
C TYR A 33 1.06 -9.04 12.10
N ASP A 34 -0.09 -9.40 11.55
CA ASP A 34 -0.39 -9.07 10.16
C ASP A 34 -0.70 -7.57 10.00
N ASP A 35 -0.08 -6.97 8.99
CA ASP A 35 -0.29 -5.60 8.56
C ASP A 35 -1.44 -5.50 7.53
N VAL A 36 -1.88 -4.26 7.26
CA VAL A 36 -2.94 -3.96 6.30
C VAL A 36 -2.44 -3.03 5.21
N ILE A 37 -2.81 -3.31 3.97
CA ILE A 37 -2.59 -2.42 2.82
C ILE A 37 -3.90 -1.88 2.27
N VAL A 38 -3.95 -0.58 1.99
CA VAL A 38 -5.11 0.14 1.48
C VAL A 38 -4.75 0.98 0.25
N GLY A 39 -5.50 0.84 -0.82
CA GLY A 39 -5.33 1.60 -2.06
C GLY A 39 -6.18 2.88 -2.13
N ALA A 40 -5.64 3.91 -2.79
CA ALA A 40 -6.29 5.17 -3.12
C ALA A 40 -6.00 5.55 -4.59
N SER A 41 -6.66 4.84 -5.50
CA SER A 41 -6.38 4.86 -6.94
C SER A 41 -6.51 6.24 -7.61
N GLN A 42 -7.36 7.12 -7.07
CA GLN A 42 -7.65 8.44 -7.66
C GLN A 42 -6.84 9.57 -7.03
N TYR A 43 -5.92 9.28 -6.12
CA TYR A 43 -5.03 10.28 -5.55
C TYR A 43 -4.31 11.07 -6.65
N SER A 44 -4.31 12.41 -6.54
CA SER A 44 -3.64 13.34 -7.46
C SER A 44 -3.92 13.05 -8.94
N SER A 45 -5.18 13.20 -9.37
CA SER A 45 -5.61 12.97 -10.77
C SER A 45 -5.26 11.56 -11.28
N GLY A 46 -5.55 10.55 -10.47
CA GLY A 46 -5.28 9.16 -10.83
C GLY A 46 -3.80 8.80 -10.85
N THR A 47 -2.92 9.59 -10.24
CA THR A 47 -1.54 9.14 -9.93
C THR A 47 -1.59 7.89 -9.07
N GLY A 48 -2.48 7.90 -8.07
CA GLY A 48 -2.75 6.78 -7.20
C GLY A 48 -1.76 6.66 -6.05
N ARG A 49 -2.21 6.03 -4.96
CA ARG A 49 -1.42 5.75 -3.75
C ARG A 49 -1.80 4.41 -3.14
N ALA A 50 -0.88 3.84 -2.38
CA ALA A 50 -1.13 2.76 -1.44
C ALA A 50 -0.55 3.10 -0.07
N TYR A 51 -1.25 2.67 0.97
CA TYR A 51 -0.95 2.94 2.36
C TYR A 51 -0.80 1.61 3.09
N ILE A 52 0.26 1.45 3.87
CA ILE A 52 0.42 0.35 4.81
C ILE A 52 0.20 0.89 6.21
N PHE A 53 -0.56 0.15 6.98
CA PHE A 53 -0.76 0.35 8.40
C PHE A 53 -0.25 -0.91 9.10
N TYR A 54 0.73 -0.76 9.96
CA TYR A 54 1.25 -1.87 10.72
C TYR A 54 0.22 -2.38 11.72
N GLY A 55 0.16 -3.70 11.83
CA GLY A 55 -0.65 -4.40 12.79
C GLY A 55 -0.09 -4.26 14.20
N GLY A 56 -0.68 -5.03 15.11
CA GLY A 56 -0.22 -5.09 16.49
C GLY A 56 -1.36 -5.31 17.48
N LEU A 57 -0.98 -5.48 18.75
CA LEU A 57 -1.91 -5.50 19.88
C LEU A 57 -2.84 -4.28 19.91
N SER A 58 -2.37 -3.15 19.41
CA SER A 58 -3.16 -1.93 19.27
C SER A 58 -2.74 -1.21 18.00
N MET A 59 -3.56 -1.38 16.98
CA MET A 59 -3.41 -0.71 15.69
C MET A 59 -3.89 0.74 15.80
N ASN A 60 -3.12 1.68 15.25
CA ASN A 60 -3.55 3.08 15.12
C ASN A 60 -3.96 3.39 13.68
N ASN A 61 -4.45 4.60 13.41
CA ASN A 61 -4.96 4.99 12.10
C ASN A 61 -4.00 5.87 11.28
N VAL A 62 -2.72 5.89 11.64
CA VAL A 62 -1.66 6.59 10.92
C VAL A 62 -0.97 5.59 10.01
N ALA A 63 -0.81 5.92 8.73
CA ALA A 63 -0.10 5.05 7.80
C ALA A 63 1.41 5.06 8.12
N ASP A 64 2.00 3.88 8.25
CA ASP A 64 3.43 3.68 8.49
C ASP A 64 4.23 3.81 7.19
N VAL A 65 3.66 3.38 6.07
CA VAL A 65 4.25 3.55 4.75
C VAL A 65 3.23 4.08 3.75
N THR A 66 3.65 5.08 2.98
CA THR A 66 2.88 5.63 1.86
C THR A 66 3.68 5.50 0.57
N MET A 67 3.11 4.79 -0.41
CA MET A 67 3.69 4.62 -1.75
C MET A 67 2.83 5.40 -2.75
N THR A 68 3.46 6.23 -3.59
CA THR A 68 2.77 7.05 -4.60
C THR A 68 3.12 6.57 -5.99
N GLY A 69 2.13 6.50 -6.88
CA GLY A 69 2.35 6.20 -8.29
C GLY A 69 3.23 7.23 -8.97
N GLU A 70 3.86 6.85 -10.09
CA GLU A 70 4.88 7.65 -10.75
C GLU A 70 4.30 8.83 -11.55
N SER A 71 3.09 8.69 -12.10
CA SER A 71 2.48 9.68 -12.99
C SER A 71 0.96 9.66 -12.97
N ALA A 72 0.34 10.77 -13.35
CA ALA A 72 -1.10 10.90 -13.42
C ALA A 72 -1.74 9.83 -14.32
N ASN A 73 -2.99 9.49 -13.99
CA ASN A 73 -3.78 8.43 -14.61
C ASN A 73 -3.20 7.00 -14.52
N ASN A 74 -2.09 6.74 -13.82
CA ASN A 74 -1.56 5.37 -13.65
C ASN A 74 -2.46 4.46 -12.81
N LEU A 75 -3.32 5.03 -11.97
CA LEU A 75 -4.23 4.32 -11.06
C LEU A 75 -3.48 3.38 -10.10
N PHE A 76 -2.34 3.82 -9.59
CA PHE A 76 -1.57 3.07 -8.59
C PHE A 76 -2.41 2.81 -7.33
N GLY A 77 -2.38 1.57 -6.82
CA GLY A 77 -3.21 1.19 -5.68
C GLY A 77 -4.66 0.87 -6.04
N VAL A 78 -4.99 0.69 -7.33
CA VAL A 78 -6.30 0.16 -7.74
C VAL A 78 -6.51 -1.29 -7.29
N TYR A 79 -5.43 -2.08 -7.23
CA TYR A 79 -5.39 -3.43 -6.68
C TYR A 79 -4.22 -3.55 -5.72
N VAL A 80 -4.45 -4.11 -4.54
CA VAL A 80 -3.41 -4.40 -3.54
C VAL A 80 -3.58 -5.82 -3.02
N SER A 81 -2.47 -6.49 -2.74
CA SER A 81 -2.48 -7.83 -2.11
C SER A 81 -1.17 -8.10 -1.39
N SER A 82 -1.20 -9.03 -0.44
CA SER A 82 0.03 -9.66 0.08
C SER A 82 0.62 -10.56 -1.01
N ALA A 83 1.94 -10.60 -1.09
CA ALA A 83 2.70 -11.54 -1.91
C ALA A 83 3.31 -12.68 -1.08
N GLY A 84 3.25 -12.59 0.26
CA GLY A 84 4.06 -13.39 1.19
C GLY A 84 5.54 -13.00 1.12
N ASP A 85 6.39 -13.63 1.93
CA ASP A 85 7.85 -13.49 1.82
C ASP A 85 8.35 -14.12 0.51
N VAL A 86 8.49 -13.32 -0.56
CA VAL A 86 8.90 -13.83 -1.88
C VAL A 86 10.41 -13.88 -2.04
N ASN A 87 11.15 -13.15 -1.20
CA ASN A 87 12.60 -12.99 -1.33
C ASN A 87 13.39 -13.85 -0.30
N GLY A 88 12.71 -14.40 0.70
CA GLY A 88 13.24 -15.27 1.74
C GLY A 88 13.95 -14.53 2.89
N ASP A 89 13.65 -13.25 3.11
CA ASP A 89 14.29 -12.42 4.15
C ASP A 89 13.60 -12.49 5.53
N GLY A 90 12.46 -13.18 5.61
CA GLY A 90 11.67 -13.34 6.82
C GLY A 90 10.62 -12.26 7.06
N TYR A 91 10.37 -11.37 6.09
CA TYR A 91 9.28 -10.40 6.11
C TYR A 91 8.34 -10.66 4.94
N ASP A 92 7.03 -10.50 5.15
CA ASP A 92 6.09 -10.62 4.03
C ASP A 92 6.26 -9.44 3.03
N ASP A 93 5.91 -9.67 1.77
CA ASP A 93 5.92 -8.66 0.70
C ASP A 93 4.50 -8.29 0.25
N VAL A 94 4.40 -7.21 -0.54
CA VAL A 94 3.13 -6.74 -1.13
C VAL A 94 3.24 -6.48 -2.62
N ILE A 95 2.11 -6.64 -3.32
CA ILE A 95 1.97 -6.29 -4.74
C ILE A 95 0.92 -5.21 -4.93
N ILE A 96 1.21 -4.24 -5.81
CA ILE A 96 0.35 -3.09 -6.07
C ILE A 96 0.16 -2.87 -7.58
N GLY A 97 -1.09 -2.93 -8.03
CA GLY A 97 -1.43 -2.70 -9.44
C GLY A 97 -1.47 -1.22 -9.81
N ALA A 98 -1.03 -0.90 -11.03
CA ALA A 98 -1.15 0.41 -11.67
C ALA A 98 -1.65 0.26 -13.12
N VAL A 99 -2.96 0.06 -13.26
CA VAL A 99 -3.56 -0.39 -14.53
C VAL A 99 -3.75 0.70 -15.57
N GLY A 100 -3.69 1.98 -15.18
CA GLY A 100 -3.86 3.12 -16.08
C GLY A 100 -2.56 3.58 -16.74
N TYR A 101 -1.60 2.68 -16.92
CA TYR A 101 -0.38 2.97 -17.69
C TYR A 101 -0.75 3.09 -19.17
N ASN A 102 -1.17 4.29 -19.59
CA ASN A 102 -1.88 4.53 -20.86
C ASN A 102 -1.02 4.36 -22.13
N ASN A 103 0.26 3.99 -22.02
CA ASN A 103 1.18 3.83 -23.15
C ASN A 103 1.85 2.45 -23.27
N GLU A 104 1.50 1.46 -22.43
CA GLU A 104 1.93 0.05 -22.55
C GLU A 104 0.83 -0.89 -22.01
N PRO A 105 0.78 -2.19 -22.36
CA PRO A 105 -0.17 -3.12 -21.72
C PRO A 105 -0.05 -2.97 -20.19
N GLY A 106 -1.18 -2.70 -19.52
CA GLY A 106 -1.20 -2.27 -18.11
C GLY A 106 -0.22 -3.02 -17.22
N ARG A 107 0.56 -2.28 -16.41
CA ARG A 107 1.65 -2.84 -15.60
C ARG A 107 1.13 -3.22 -14.20
N GLY A 108 1.44 -4.44 -13.76
CA GLY A 108 1.45 -4.79 -12.34
C GLY A 108 2.81 -4.43 -11.77
N THR A 109 2.88 -3.58 -10.76
CA THR A 109 4.15 -3.22 -10.11
C THR A 109 4.32 -4.08 -8.87
N PHE A 110 5.39 -4.88 -8.85
CA PHE A 110 5.75 -5.72 -7.72
C PHE A 110 6.74 -4.95 -6.84
N PHE A 111 6.46 -4.83 -5.54
CA PHE A 111 7.38 -4.24 -4.58
C PHE A 111 7.96 -5.36 -3.72
N MET A 112 9.21 -5.73 -3.99
CA MET A 112 9.99 -6.77 -3.28
C MET A 112 10.48 -6.35 -1.88
N GLU A 113 10.25 -5.09 -1.50
CA GLU A 113 10.67 -4.55 -0.21
C GLU A 113 10.07 -3.14 -0.06
N VAL A 114 9.25 -2.90 0.96
CA VAL A 114 8.73 -1.56 1.26
C VAL A 114 9.76 -0.72 2.03
N ARG A 115 10.84 -1.36 2.54
CA ARG A 115 11.86 -0.69 3.38
C ARG A 115 12.89 0.15 2.61
N GLN A 116 13.08 -0.06 1.30
CA GLN A 116 14.21 0.56 0.58
C GLN A 116 13.93 1.91 -0.12
N TRP A 117 12.70 2.42 -0.09
CA TRP A 117 12.40 3.73 -0.68
C TRP A 117 12.97 4.93 0.10
N ILE A 118 13.48 4.73 1.32
CA ILE A 118 14.10 5.80 2.14
C ILE A 118 15.63 5.88 1.96
N MET A 119 16.30 4.84 1.46
CA MET A 119 17.78 4.83 1.38
C MET A 119 18.34 5.18 -0.01
N LEU A 120 17.54 5.14 -1.09
CA LEU A 120 18.02 5.43 -2.46
C LEU A 120 17.92 6.91 -2.89
N GLN A 121 17.48 7.83 -2.02
CA GLN A 121 17.44 9.28 -2.32
C GLN A 121 18.57 10.08 -1.64
N ASN A 122 19.51 9.43 -0.94
CA ASN A 122 20.58 10.10 -0.18
C ASN A 122 22.02 9.67 -0.55
N GLU A 123 22.24 9.03 -1.71
CA GLU A 123 23.59 8.74 -2.21
C GLU A 123 23.87 9.34 -3.60
N LEU A 124 23.66 10.65 -3.73
CA LEU A 124 24.36 11.52 -4.69
C LEU A 124 24.85 12.79 -4.00
#